data_AF-A0A3N5P3P3-F1
#
_entry.id   AF-A0A3N5P3P3-F1
#
_cell.length_a   1.000
_cell.length_b   1.000
_cell.length_c   1.000
_cell.angle_alpha   90.00
_cell.angle_beta   90.00
_cell.angle_gamma   90.00
#
_symmetry.space_group_name_H-M   'P 1'
#
loop_
_entity.id
_entity.type
_entity.pdbx_description
1 polymer ?
#
loop_
_entity_poly.entity_id
_entity_poly.type
_entity_poly.pdbx_seq_one_letter_code
_entity_poly.pdbx_strand_id
1 'polypeptide(L)'
;MQTLSHLALQPAANARPMGGFEQSLAQASLRRVEAKEFVFAEGDPTTHLFRVETGAIALYKILNDGRRQIVGFAYPGDLIGLGAQG
;
A
#
# COMPACT_ATOMS: atom_id res chain seq x y z
N MET A 1 -16.15 32.06 -49.78
CA MET A 1 -15.67 32.27 -48.39
C MET A 1 -16.83 31.99 -47.45
N GLN A 2 -17.01 30.74 -47.02
CA GLN A 2 -17.86 30.36 -45.88
C GLN A 2 -17.19 29.18 -45.17
N THR A 3 -17.27 29.24 -43.85
CA THR A 3 -16.31 28.74 -42.87
C THR A 3 -16.36 27.21 -42.71
N LEU A 4 -15.17 26.58 -42.72
CA LEU A 4 -14.99 25.15 -42.48
C LEU A 4 -15.43 24.77 -41.06
N SER A 5 -16.35 23.81 -41.00
CA SER A 5 -16.79 23.05 -39.84
C SER A 5 -15.61 22.39 -39.13
N HIS A 6 -15.33 22.82 -37.90
CA HIS A 6 -14.37 22.13 -37.03
C HIS A 6 -15.15 21.17 -36.12
N LEU A 7 -15.30 19.94 -36.57
CA LEU A 7 -15.69 18.81 -35.74
C LEU A 7 -14.56 18.60 -34.73
N ALA A 8 -14.68 19.21 -33.55
CA ALA A 8 -13.76 18.96 -32.45
C ALA A 8 -13.92 17.50 -32.04
N LEU A 9 -12.93 16.69 -32.38
CA LEU A 9 -12.70 15.37 -31.80
C LEU A 9 -12.72 15.53 -30.28
N GLN A 10 -13.76 14.99 -29.65
CA GLN A 10 -13.80 14.84 -28.20
C GLN A 10 -12.61 13.95 -27.83
N PRO A 11 -11.72 14.35 -26.91
CA PRO A 11 -10.70 13.44 -26.43
C PRO A 11 -11.41 12.31 -25.69
N ALA A 12 -11.31 11.11 -26.24
CA ALA A 12 -11.59 9.87 -25.56
C ALA A 12 -10.56 9.71 -24.43
N ALA A 13 -10.76 10.44 -23.33
CA ALA A 13 -9.91 10.39 -22.14
C ALA A 13 -10.74 10.10 -20.88
N ASN A 14 -11.85 9.37 -21.03
CA ASN A 14 -12.40 8.59 -19.93
C ASN A 14 -11.72 7.22 -19.92
N ALA A 15 -10.38 7.22 -19.79
CA ALA A 15 -9.72 6.07 -19.22
C ALA A 15 -10.26 5.96 -17.79
N ARG A 16 -11.22 5.06 -17.57
CA ARG A 16 -11.64 4.73 -16.20
C ARG A 16 -10.37 4.43 -15.41
N PRO A 17 -10.09 5.10 -14.29
CA PRO A 17 -8.94 4.73 -13.48
C PRO A 17 -9.20 3.31 -12.94
N MET A 18 -8.63 2.32 -13.62
CA MET A 18 -8.32 1.02 -13.04
C MET A 18 -7.21 1.25 -12.02
N GLY A 19 -7.48 1.96 -10.92
CA GLY A 19 -6.40 2.53 -10.11
C GLY A 19 -6.76 3.23 -8.81
N GLY A 20 -7.96 3.05 -8.27
CA GLY A 20 -8.35 3.75 -7.03
C GLY A 20 -7.41 3.49 -5.84
N PHE A 21 -6.88 2.27 -5.74
CA PHE A 21 -5.93 1.89 -4.70
C PHE A 21 -4.54 2.51 -4.90
N GLU A 22 -3.97 2.44 -6.10
CA GLU A 22 -2.69 3.07 -6.43
C GLU A 22 -2.74 4.60 -6.28
N GLN A 23 -3.86 5.24 -6.63
CA GLN A 23 -4.06 6.67 -6.39
C GLN A 23 -4.15 6.99 -4.89
N SER A 24 -4.77 6.12 -4.10
CA SER A 24 -4.81 6.27 -2.64
C SER A 24 -3.40 6.14 -2.04
N LEU A 25 -2.59 5.20 -2.54
CA LEU A 25 -1.17 5.06 -2.18
C LEU A 25 -0.33 6.28 -2.60
N ALA A 26 -0.57 6.82 -3.79
CA ALA A 26 0.13 8.01 -4.27
C ALA A 26 -0.13 9.26 -3.40
N GLN A 27 -1.26 9.29 -2.68
CA GLN A 27 -1.64 10.34 -1.75
C GLN A 27 -1.31 9.99 -0.28
N ALA A 28 -0.76 8.80 -0.02
CA ALA A 28 -0.45 8.35 1.34
C ALA A 28 0.75 9.08 1.94
N SER A 29 0.80 9.13 3.26
CA SER A 29 1.94 9.69 3.99
C SER A 29 3.08 8.67 4.11
N LEU A 30 4.31 9.11 3.84
CA LEU A 30 5.51 8.30 4.09
C LEU A 30 5.82 8.26 5.59
N ARG A 31 5.93 7.05 6.14
CA ARG A 31 6.39 6.81 7.51
C ARG A 31 7.76 6.14 7.47
N ARG A 32 8.75 6.78 8.07
CA ARG A 32 10.05 6.16 8.35
C ARG A 32 9.94 5.39 9.66
N VAL A 33 10.48 4.17 9.68
CA VAL A 33 10.59 3.33 10.86
C VAL A 33 12.04 2.94 11.07
N GLU A 34 12.49 2.93 12.31
CA GLU A 34 13.85 2.56 12.65
C GLU A 34 13.98 1.04 12.87
N ALA A 35 15.22 0.55 12.86
CA ALA A 35 15.47 -0.88 13.06
C ALA A 35 14.90 -1.34 14.42
N LYS A 36 14.10 -2.42 14.38
CA LYS A 36 13.39 -3.00 15.53
C LYS A 36 12.21 -2.15 16.05
N GLU A 37 11.82 -1.07 15.38
CA GLU A 37 10.56 -0.38 15.65
C GLU A 37 9.37 -1.18 15.10
N PHE A 38 8.25 -1.16 15.81
CA PHE A 38 7.01 -1.77 15.37
C PHE A 38 6.27 -0.89 14.37
N VAL A 39 5.90 -1.48 13.23
CA VAL A 39 4.95 -0.84 12.29
C VAL A 39 3.52 -0.95 12.85
N PHE A 40 3.13 -2.16 13.26
CA PHE A 40 1.89 -2.54 13.96
C PHE A 40 2.13 -3.83 14.76
N ALA A 41 1.24 -4.16 15.67
CA ALA A 41 1.24 -5.40 16.45
C ALA A 41 -0.04 -6.23 16.24
N GLU A 42 0.04 -7.53 16.55
CA GLU A 42 -1.13 -8.41 16.57
C GLU A 42 -2.14 -7.91 17.62
N GLY A 43 -3.40 -7.80 17.22
CA GLY A 43 -4.48 -7.27 18.05
C GLY A 43 -4.70 -5.76 17.93
N ASP A 44 -3.81 -5.02 17.27
CA ASP A 44 -4.03 -3.60 16.98
C ASP A 44 -5.23 -3.43 16.02
N PRO A 45 -6.08 -2.40 16.21
CA PRO A 45 -7.11 -2.07 15.24
C PRO A 45 -6.52 -1.85 13.83
N THR A 46 -7.11 -2.50 12.83
CA THR A 46 -6.72 -2.30 11.42
C THR A 46 -7.14 -0.91 10.95
N THR A 47 -6.25 0.06 11.09
CA THR A 47 -6.49 1.47 10.77
C THR A 47 -5.80 1.91 9.48
N HIS A 48 -4.73 1.23 9.08
CA HIS A 48 -3.89 1.62 7.97
C HIS A 48 -3.39 0.41 7.19
N LEU A 49 -3.19 0.59 5.90
CA LEU A 49 -2.42 -0.29 5.04
C LEU A 49 -1.09 0.36 4.71
N PHE A 50 -0.04 -0.44 4.67
CA PHE A 50 1.30 0.05 4.36
C PHE A 50 1.85 -0.67 3.14
N ARG A 51 2.49 0.07 2.25
CA ARG A 51 3.38 -0.47 1.23
C ARG A 51 4.82 -0.25 1.69
N VAL A 52 5.65 -1.27 1.54
CA VAL A 52 7.08 -1.12 1.79
C VAL A 52 7.67 -0.35 0.60
N GLU A 53 8.28 0.81 0.85
CA GLU A 53 8.96 1.58 -0.20
C GLU A 53 10.46 1.23 -0.29
N THR A 54 11.10 1.00 0.86
CA THR A 54 12.53 0.66 0.95
C THR A 54 12.79 -0.24 2.16
N GLY A 55 13.90 -0.99 2.13
CA GLY A 55 14.31 -1.85 3.24
C GLY A 55 13.56 -3.19 3.28
N ALA A 56 13.42 -3.74 4.48
CA ALA A 56 12.71 -5.01 4.72
C ALA A 56 11.99 -4.97 6.07
N ILE A 57 10.80 -5.57 6.12
CA ILE A 57 10.01 -5.72 7.35
C ILE A 57 9.90 -7.21 7.66
N ALA A 58 10.24 -7.59 8.89
CA ALA A 58 10.05 -8.96 9.37
C ALA A 58 8.66 -9.09 10.00
N LEU A 59 7.87 -10.05 9.51
CA LEU A 59 6.62 -10.47 10.13
C LEU A 59 6.92 -11.60 11.10
N TYR A 60 6.45 -11.48 12.34
CA TYR A 60 6.66 -12.51 13.35
C TYR A 60 5.48 -12.66 14.30
N LYS A 61 5.37 -13.85 14.89
CA LYS A 61 4.49 -14.12 16.04
C LYS A 61 5.31 -14.28 17.30
N ILE A 62 4.74 -13.88 18.44
CA ILE A 62 5.26 -14.25 19.76
C ILE A 62 4.66 -15.60 20.14
N LEU A 63 5.52 -16.57 20.41
CA LEU A 63 5.10 -17.89 20.88
C LEU A 63 4.78 -17.85 22.37
N ASN A 64 4.09 -18.89 22.86
CA ASN A 64 3.72 -19.04 24.27
C ASN A 64 4.93 -19.04 25.24
N ASP A 65 6.12 -19.39 24.74
CA ASP A 65 7.38 -19.39 25.49
C ASP A 65 8.16 -18.05 25.37
N GLY A 66 7.56 -17.04 24.74
CA GLY A 66 8.14 -15.70 24.58
C GLY A 66 9.11 -15.56 23.41
N ARG A 67 9.40 -16.64 22.66
CA ARG A 67 10.26 -16.54 21.47
C ARG A 67 9.53 -15.89 20.30
N ARG A 68 10.29 -15.26 19.42
CA ARG A 68 9.82 -14.71 18.15
C ARG A 68 9.98 -15.75 17.05
N GLN A 69 8.88 -16.15 16.42
CA GLN A 69 8.93 -16.93 15.20
C GLN A 69 8.75 -15.99 14.00
N ILE A 70 9.79 -15.85 13.17
CA ILE A 70 9.65 -15.16 11.88
C ILE A 70 8.76 -16.01 10.99
N VAL A 71 7.67 -15.43 10.53
CA VAL A 71 6.69 -16.08 9.64
C VAL A 71 6.79 -15.58 8.21
N GLY A 72 7.50 -14.46 7.98
CA GLY A 72 7.75 -13.94 6.65
C GLY A 72 8.54 -12.64 6.66
N PHE A 73 8.85 -12.17 5.46
CA PHE A 73 9.44 -10.86 5.22
C PHE A 73 8.65 -10.14 4.13
N ALA A 74 8.53 -8.83 4.25
CA ALA A 74 8.00 -7.95 3.23
C ALA A 74 9.11 -7.02 2.71
N TYR A 75 9.13 -6.82 1.39
CA TYR A 75 10.14 -6.09 0.62
C TYR A 75 9.48 -4.97 -0.21
N PRO A 76 10.26 -4.09 -0.86
CA PRO A 76 9.70 -2.97 -1.61
C PRO A 76 8.63 -3.41 -2.62
N GLY A 77 7.45 -2.78 -2.54
CA GLY A 77 6.26 -3.12 -3.32
C GLY A 77 5.23 -3.97 -2.56
N ASP A 78 5.64 -4.70 -1.52
CA ASP A 78 4.73 -5.54 -0.74
C ASP A 78 3.80 -4.71 0.15
N LEU A 79 2.58 -5.21 0.33
CA LEU A 79 1.56 -4.64 1.20
C LEU A 79 1.46 -5.41 2.51
N ILE A 80 1.38 -4.68 3.62
CA ILE A 80 1.19 -5.23 4.97
C ILE A 80 0.09 -4.48 5.72
N GLY A 81 -0.46 -5.09 6.77
CA GLY A 81 -1.50 -4.50 7.61
C GLY A 81 -2.94 -4.86 7.23
N LEU A 82 -3.17 -5.77 6.26
CA LEU A 82 -4.52 -6.20 5.83
C LEU A 82 -5.29 -7.06 6.85
N GLY A 83 -4.69 -7.39 7.99
CA GLY A 83 -5.28 -8.28 8.98
C GLY A 83 -5.40 -9.71 8.46
N ALA A 84 -4.40 -10.55 8.74
CA ALA A 84 -4.57 -11.98 8.59
C ALA A 84 -5.21 -12.51 9.88
N GLN A 85 -6.50 -12.84 9.86
CA GLN A 85 -7.03 -13.77 10.87
C GLN A 85 -6.45 -15.14 10.54
N GLY A 86 -5.52 -15.60 11.37
CA GLY A 86 -4.94 -16.95 11.30
C GLY A 86 -5.20 -17.68 12.59
#